data_AF-A0A5Q4GBB4-F1
#
_entry.id   AF-A0A5Q4GBB4-F1
#
_cell.length_a   1.000
_cell.length_b   1.000
_cell.length_c   1.000
_cell.angle_alpha   90.00
_cell.angle_beta   90.00
_cell.angle_gamma   90.00
#
_symmetry.space_group_name_H-M   'P 1'
#
loop_
_entity.id
_entity.type
_entity.pdbx_description
1 polymer ?
#
loop_
_entity_poly.entity_id
_entity_poly.type
_entity_poly.pdbx_seq_one_letter_code
_entity_poly.pdbx_strand_id
1 'polypeptide(L)'
;MRVGFLTTISWDRYGPFWQQLLSTVGVDVVLPEADAVVEAGATLDPADGLLAWLARATLRSLDQVDLVVVPRILPEGVAGPGSSQDPWVADLAGVLARAEPGAPGLVTVPAETGPAIEHEVIPLLLRLQPDAAQVRRAWAQHRSDALRPWRPATAPPPAAAGRRVALAGAPWWCQPRLAPALTRPGEVLVGQHQLDPADLRAEGRRWRADLNDVDAEVLGAVRRFARRADVDAVRLVVDGAGMADGWLARRALALAAERVEVSTLDSAMDREVLVRALVPGGPLASTP
;
A
#
# COMPACT_ATOMS: atom_id res chain seq x y z
N MET A 1 -9.22 -24.91 1.29
CA MET A 1 -8.47 -23.99 2.17
C MET A 1 -8.96 -22.60 1.88
N ARG A 2 -9.33 -21.86 2.92
CA ARG A 2 -9.85 -20.50 2.86
C ARG A 2 -8.72 -19.53 3.17
N VAL A 3 -8.42 -18.64 2.22
CA VAL A 3 -7.28 -17.71 2.33
C VAL A 3 -7.79 -16.29 2.31
N GLY A 4 -7.58 -15.60 3.44
CA GLY A 4 -7.86 -14.18 3.61
C GLY A 4 -6.78 -13.29 3.03
N PHE A 5 -7.10 -12.01 2.80
CA PHE A 5 -6.12 -11.01 2.36
C PHE A 5 -6.19 -9.74 3.19
N LEU A 6 -5.03 -9.15 3.47
CA LEU A 6 -4.93 -7.85 4.11
C LEU A 6 -5.12 -6.69 3.10
N THR A 7 -6.36 -6.45 2.67
CA THR A 7 -6.65 -5.58 1.52
C THR A 7 -6.50 -4.07 1.78
N THR A 8 -6.34 -3.62 3.02
CA THR A 8 -6.24 -2.19 3.33
C THR A 8 -4.84 -1.63 3.14
N ILE A 9 -3.83 -2.48 2.94
CA ILE A 9 -2.41 -2.08 2.85
C ILE A 9 -1.87 -2.47 1.48
N SER A 10 -1.55 -1.48 0.64
CA SER A 10 -0.90 -1.67 -0.68
C SER A 10 -1.63 -2.64 -1.63
N TRP A 11 -2.93 -2.89 -1.45
CA TRP A 11 -3.68 -3.90 -2.22
C TRP A 11 -3.53 -3.76 -3.72
N ASP A 12 -3.58 -2.53 -4.24
CA ASP A 12 -3.46 -2.26 -5.67
C ASP A 12 -2.12 -2.72 -6.27
N ARG A 13 -1.08 -2.97 -5.45
CA ARG A 13 0.23 -3.46 -5.90
C ARG A 13 0.33 -4.99 -5.96
N TYR A 14 -0.29 -5.70 -5.03
CA TYR A 14 -0.09 -7.15 -4.86
C TYR A 14 -1.38 -7.97 -5.03
N GLY A 15 -2.51 -7.42 -4.58
CA GLY A 15 -3.78 -8.11 -4.44
C GLY A 15 -4.26 -8.79 -5.71
N PRO A 16 -4.44 -8.06 -6.82
CA PRO A 16 -4.95 -8.62 -8.07
C PRO A 16 -4.17 -9.84 -8.57
N PHE A 17 -2.84 -9.76 -8.56
CA PHE A 17 -1.97 -10.85 -8.99
C PHE A 17 -2.12 -12.08 -8.10
N TRP A 18 -1.96 -11.90 -6.78
CA TRP A 18 -2.00 -13.01 -5.83
C TRP A 18 -3.39 -13.64 -5.75
N GLN A 19 -4.46 -12.84 -5.71
CA GLN A 19 -5.84 -13.34 -5.72
C GLN A 19 -6.12 -14.22 -6.95
N GLN A 20 -5.78 -13.74 -8.14
CA GLN A 20 -6.03 -14.47 -9.38
C GLN A 20 -5.22 -15.78 -9.44
N LEU A 21 -3.95 -15.72 -9.03
CA LEU A 21 -3.07 -16.88 -8.97
C LEU A 21 -3.58 -17.95 -7.99
N LEU A 22 -3.93 -17.56 -6.77
CA LEU A 22 -4.44 -18.49 -5.75
C LEU A 22 -5.79 -19.10 -6.15
N SER A 23 -6.69 -18.29 -6.73
CA SER A 23 -7.97 -18.79 -7.23
C SER A 23 -7.80 -19.87 -8.30
N THR A 24 -6.77 -19.75 -9.14
CA THR A 24 -6.48 -20.72 -10.22
C THR A 24 -6.07 -22.10 -9.70
N VAL A 25 -5.46 -22.18 -8.51
CA VAL A 25 -5.12 -23.46 -7.86
C VAL A 25 -6.25 -24.00 -6.97
N GLY A 26 -7.43 -23.39 -7.01
CA GLY A 26 -8.63 -23.84 -6.30
C GLY A 26 -8.69 -23.40 -4.84
N VAL A 27 -7.94 -22.36 -4.44
CA VAL A 27 -8.06 -21.75 -3.12
C VAL A 27 -9.33 -20.91 -3.06
N ASP A 28 -10.06 -21.03 -1.95
CA ASP A 28 -11.22 -20.18 -1.65
C ASP A 28 -10.72 -18.85 -1.10
N VAL A 29 -10.77 -17.79 -1.92
CA VAL A 29 -10.26 -16.47 -1.53
C VAL A 29 -11.35 -15.68 -0.81
N VAL A 30 -11.03 -15.26 0.41
CA VAL A 30 -11.91 -14.44 1.26
C VAL A 30 -11.36 -13.02 1.31
N LEU A 31 -12.18 -12.05 0.89
CA LEU A 31 -11.86 -10.63 1.01
C LEU A 31 -12.72 -10.01 2.11
N PRO A 32 -12.19 -9.03 2.86
CA PRO A 32 -12.93 -8.36 3.91
C PRO A 32 -13.98 -7.42 3.29
N GLU A 33 -15.11 -7.26 3.97
CA GLU A 33 -16.12 -6.25 3.66
C GLU A 33 -15.82 -4.96 4.43
N ALA A 34 -16.06 -3.80 3.81
CA ALA A 34 -15.73 -2.51 4.42
C ALA A 34 -16.42 -2.31 5.79
N ASP A 35 -17.71 -2.67 5.89
CA ASP A 35 -18.47 -2.52 7.13
C ASP A 35 -17.91 -3.41 8.25
N ALA A 36 -17.50 -4.64 7.92
CA ALA A 36 -16.87 -5.55 8.88
C ALA A 36 -15.50 -5.03 9.37
N VAL A 37 -14.72 -4.38 8.50
CA VAL A 37 -13.46 -3.74 8.89
C VAL A 37 -13.71 -2.55 9.83
N VAL A 38 -14.72 -1.73 9.54
CA VAL A 38 -15.11 -0.60 10.40
C VAL A 38 -15.55 -1.09 11.78
N GLU A 39 -16.42 -2.10 11.82
CA GLU A 39 -16.91 -2.69 13.07
C GLU A 39 -15.77 -3.29 13.90
N ALA A 40 -14.90 -4.09 13.27
CA ALA A 40 -13.74 -4.68 13.93
C ALA A 40 -12.78 -3.60 14.48
N GLY A 41 -12.62 -2.49 13.75
CA GLY A 41 -11.77 -1.38 14.12
C GLY A 41 -12.30 -0.51 15.26
N ALA A 42 -13.61 -0.52 15.53
CA ALA A 42 -14.23 0.29 16.59
C ALA A 42 -13.74 -0.07 18.00
N THR A 43 -13.20 -1.28 18.18
CA THR A 43 -12.66 -1.77 19.46
C THR A 43 -11.16 -1.57 19.63
N LEU A 44 -10.48 -1.07 18.59
CA LEU A 44 -9.03 -0.88 18.59
C LEU A 44 -8.65 0.52 19.09
N ASP A 45 -7.52 0.60 19.78
CA ASP A 45 -6.98 1.88 20.21
C ASP A 45 -6.50 2.69 18.99
N PRO A 46 -7.04 3.89 18.75
CA PRO A 46 -6.58 4.76 17.67
C PRO A 46 -5.12 5.22 17.81
N ALA A 47 -4.52 5.15 18.99
CA ALA A 47 -3.17 5.64 19.27
C ALA A 47 -2.05 4.75 18.72
N ASP A 48 -2.34 3.50 18.32
CA ASP A 48 -1.36 2.55 17.78
C ASP A 48 -0.83 2.93 16.38
N GLY A 49 -1.35 4.00 15.79
CA GLY A 49 -1.08 4.42 14.42
C GLY A 49 -2.05 3.78 13.42
N LEU A 50 -2.24 4.46 12.30
CA LEU A 50 -3.24 4.12 11.30
C LEU A 50 -2.90 2.82 10.56
N LEU A 51 -1.61 2.57 10.29
CA LEU A 51 -1.16 1.34 9.64
C LEU A 51 -1.45 0.12 10.53
N ALA A 52 -1.12 0.23 11.82
CA ALA A 52 -1.41 -0.79 12.82
C ALA A 52 -2.91 -1.04 12.96
N TRP A 53 -3.68 0.04 13.10
CA TRP A 53 -5.13 -0.01 13.23
C TRP A 53 -5.78 -0.69 12.03
N LEU A 54 -5.42 -0.29 10.80
CA LEU A 54 -5.94 -0.90 9.57
C LEU A 54 -5.58 -2.37 9.45
N ALA A 55 -4.33 -2.74 9.73
CA ALA A 55 -3.87 -4.13 9.66
C ALA A 55 -4.68 -5.03 10.60
N ARG A 56 -4.85 -4.60 11.85
CA ARG A 56 -5.59 -5.35 12.88
C ARG A 56 -7.08 -5.41 12.59
N ALA A 57 -7.70 -4.29 12.22
CA ALA A 57 -9.12 -4.23 11.87
C ALA A 57 -9.44 -5.15 10.69
N THR A 58 -8.59 -5.12 9.65
CA THR A 58 -8.74 -5.97 8.47
C THR A 58 -8.60 -7.44 8.83
N LEU A 59 -7.60 -7.81 9.62
CA LEU A 59 -7.41 -9.19 10.07
C LEU A 59 -8.61 -9.70 10.86
N ARG A 60 -9.11 -8.91 11.82
CA ARG A 60 -10.26 -9.26 12.66
C ARG A 60 -11.56 -9.38 11.89
N SER A 61 -11.69 -8.67 10.76
CA SER A 61 -12.87 -8.76 9.89
C SER A 61 -12.94 -10.03 9.04
N LEU A 62 -11.83 -10.78 8.93
CA LEU A 62 -11.76 -12.01 8.14
C LEU A 62 -12.27 -13.19 8.95
N ASP A 63 -13.46 -13.68 8.60
CA ASP A 63 -14.08 -14.84 9.26
C ASP A 63 -13.73 -16.17 8.57
N GLN A 64 -13.50 -17.21 9.39
CA GLN A 64 -13.27 -18.59 8.96
C GLN A 64 -12.17 -18.77 7.91
N VAL A 65 -11.05 -18.04 8.03
CA VAL A 65 -9.88 -18.22 7.15
C VAL A 65 -8.81 -19.08 7.82
N ASP A 66 -8.20 -19.98 7.05
CA ASP A 66 -7.12 -20.87 7.51
C ASP A 66 -5.76 -20.15 7.53
N LEU A 67 -5.60 -19.20 6.60
CA LEU A 67 -4.38 -18.46 6.34
C LEU A 67 -4.72 -17.05 5.85
N VAL A 68 -3.90 -16.05 6.17
CA VAL A 68 -4.04 -14.68 5.67
C VAL A 68 -2.78 -14.27 4.92
N VAL A 69 -2.96 -13.78 3.70
CA VAL A 69 -1.89 -13.22 2.88
C VAL A 69 -1.65 -11.77 3.28
N VAL A 70 -0.42 -11.48 3.71
CA VAL A 70 0.04 -10.18 4.19
C VAL A 70 1.09 -9.63 3.21
N PRO A 71 0.99 -8.37 2.76
CA PRO A 71 1.98 -7.79 1.89
C PRO A 71 3.29 -7.52 2.63
N ARG A 72 4.40 -7.89 2.01
CA ARG A 72 5.74 -7.48 2.40
C ARG A 72 6.02 -6.11 1.82
N ILE A 73 6.00 -5.10 2.68
CA ILE A 73 6.21 -3.71 2.29
C ILE A 73 7.69 -3.45 1.97
N LEU A 74 8.59 -3.94 2.83
CA LEU A 74 10.04 -3.89 2.62
C LEU A 74 10.61 -5.31 2.44
N PRO A 75 11.54 -5.54 1.50
CA PRO A 75 12.27 -6.80 1.41
C PRO A 75 12.94 -7.18 2.73
N GLU A 76 13.11 -8.48 2.98
CA GLU A 76 13.75 -9.00 4.19
C GLU A 76 15.20 -8.52 4.31
N GLY A 77 15.62 -8.18 5.53
CA GLY A 77 16.98 -7.75 5.82
C GLY A 77 17.33 -6.32 5.39
N VAL A 78 16.36 -5.54 4.91
CA VAL A 78 16.56 -4.11 4.60
C VAL A 78 16.74 -3.32 5.89
N ALA A 79 17.99 -2.96 6.17
CA ALA A 79 18.35 -2.04 7.25
C ALA A 79 18.52 -0.61 6.72
N GLY A 80 18.32 0.38 7.59
CA GLY A 80 18.53 1.78 7.23
C GLY A 80 17.74 2.75 8.11
N PRO A 81 17.77 4.05 7.81
CA PRO A 81 16.88 5.03 8.42
C PRO A 81 15.46 4.93 7.83
N GLY A 82 14.52 5.66 8.42
CA GLY A 82 13.19 5.84 7.85
C GLY A 82 12.30 4.62 8.02
N SER A 83 11.69 4.17 6.93
CA SER A 83 10.66 3.12 6.94
C SER A 83 11.13 1.79 7.52
N SER A 84 12.42 1.45 7.46
CA SER A 84 12.95 0.22 8.05
C SER A 84 13.07 0.24 9.58
N GLN A 85 12.88 1.40 10.23
CA GLN A 85 12.83 1.52 11.69
C GLN A 85 11.40 1.38 12.24
N ASP A 86 10.39 1.37 11.37
CA ASP A 86 9.00 1.19 11.77
C ASP A 86 8.65 -0.31 11.72
N PRO A 87 8.33 -0.95 12.85
CA PRO A 87 8.06 -2.39 12.89
C PRO A 87 6.89 -2.80 11.99
N TRP A 88 5.84 -1.96 11.89
CA TRP A 88 4.66 -2.25 11.06
C TRP A 88 4.97 -2.21 9.57
N VAL A 89 6.09 -1.60 9.18
CA VAL A 89 6.58 -1.55 7.80
C VAL A 89 7.64 -2.62 7.53
N ALA A 90 8.58 -2.80 8.46
CA ALA A 90 9.69 -3.73 8.33
C ALA A 90 9.29 -5.21 8.47
N ASP A 91 8.35 -5.52 9.36
CA ASP A 91 7.87 -6.89 9.64
C ASP A 91 6.36 -6.88 9.96
N LEU A 92 5.55 -6.47 8.98
CA LEU A 92 4.10 -6.37 9.14
C LEU A 92 3.47 -7.67 9.66
N ALA A 93 3.81 -8.81 9.06
CA ALA A 93 3.24 -10.10 9.44
C ALA A 93 3.68 -10.52 10.86
N GLY A 94 4.96 -10.40 11.20
CA GLY A 94 5.44 -10.79 12.52
C GLY A 94 4.93 -9.87 13.63
N VAL A 95 4.83 -8.56 13.39
CA VAL A 95 4.21 -7.62 14.34
C VAL A 95 2.72 -7.90 14.49
N LEU A 96 2.00 -8.12 13.39
CA LEU A 96 0.58 -8.42 13.42
C LEU A 96 0.27 -9.72 14.16
N ALA A 97 1.07 -10.78 13.97
CA ALA A 97 0.93 -12.04 14.71
C ALA A 97 1.13 -11.88 16.22
N ARG A 98 2.00 -10.96 16.65
CA ARG A 98 2.19 -10.64 18.08
C ARG A 98 1.05 -9.77 18.64
N ALA A 99 0.52 -8.86 17.83
CA ALA A 99 -0.55 -7.95 18.22
C ALA A 99 -1.92 -8.65 18.30
N GLU A 100 -2.13 -9.74 17.55
CA GLU A 100 -3.38 -10.50 17.52
C GLU A 100 -3.13 -11.99 17.85
N PRO A 101 -2.92 -12.33 19.14
CA PRO A 101 -2.75 -13.72 19.56
C PRO A 101 -3.96 -14.56 19.18
N GLY A 102 -3.73 -15.69 18.51
CA GLY A 102 -4.80 -16.58 18.03
C GLY A 102 -5.30 -16.25 16.63
N ALA A 103 -4.71 -15.27 15.94
CA ALA A 103 -4.96 -15.03 14.53
C ALA A 103 -4.68 -16.27 13.66
N PRO A 104 -5.34 -16.38 12.49
CA PRO A 104 -4.99 -17.36 11.46
C PRO A 104 -3.51 -17.30 11.08
N GLY A 105 -3.00 -18.37 10.47
CA GLY A 105 -1.61 -18.39 10.01
C GLY A 105 -1.36 -17.24 9.02
N LEU A 106 -0.32 -16.43 9.26
CA LEU A 106 0.03 -15.34 8.35
C LEU A 106 1.07 -15.84 7.34
N VAL A 107 0.90 -15.48 6.08
CA VAL A 107 1.89 -15.71 5.03
C VAL A 107 2.24 -14.41 4.34
N THR A 108 3.53 -14.13 4.28
CA THR A 108 4.05 -12.91 3.67
C THR A 108 4.26 -13.13 2.18
N VAL A 109 3.80 -12.18 1.37
CA VAL A 109 4.07 -12.15 -0.08
C VAL A 109 4.62 -10.79 -0.47
N PRO A 110 5.51 -10.68 -1.46
CA PRO A 110 6.00 -9.38 -1.93
C PRO A 110 4.86 -8.49 -2.40
N ALA A 111 4.87 -7.23 -1.94
CA ALA A 111 3.91 -6.23 -2.39
C ALA A 111 4.10 -5.88 -3.88
N GLU A 112 5.28 -6.14 -4.43
CA GLU A 112 5.62 -5.89 -5.84
C GLU A 112 6.18 -7.15 -6.49
N THR A 113 5.67 -7.44 -7.68
CA THR A 113 6.17 -8.55 -8.48
C THR A 113 7.42 -8.16 -9.23
N GLY A 114 8.20 -9.15 -9.64
CA GLY A 114 9.44 -8.93 -10.39
C GLY A 114 10.11 -10.24 -10.79
N PRO A 115 11.30 -10.19 -11.41
CA PRO A 115 11.96 -11.39 -11.93
C PRO A 115 12.21 -12.50 -10.89
N ALA A 116 12.36 -12.14 -9.62
CA ALA A 116 12.62 -13.08 -8.53
C ALA A 116 11.34 -13.74 -7.96
N ILE A 117 10.14 -13.28 -8.34
CA ILE A 117 8.84 -13.67 -7.76
C ILE A 117 8.57 -15.18 -7.80
N GLU A 118 9.13 -15.88 -8.79
CA GLU A 118 8.98 -17.32 -8.98
C GLU A 118 9.46 -18.13 -7.75
N HIS A 119 10.54 -17.67 -7.10
CA HIS A 119 11.10 -18.32 -5.91
C HIS A 119 10.16 -18.22 -4.69
N GLU A 120 9.21 -17.30 -4.71
CA GLU A 120 8.24 -17.10 -3.63
C GLU A 120 6.88 -17.70 -3.96
N VAL A 121 6.47 -17.60 -5.23
CA VAL A 121 5.22 -18.17 -5.74
C VAL A 121 5.20 -19.68 -5.60
N ILE A 122 6.23 -20.38 -6.08
CA ILE A 122 6.19 -21.85 -6.17
C ILE A 122 6.08 -22.50 -4.78
N PRO A 123 6.88 -22.12 -3.77
CA PRO A 123 6.73 -22.68 -2.42
C PRO A 123 5.37 -22.39 -1.80
N LEU A 124 4.83 -21.17 -1.99
CA LEU A 124 3.50 -20.82 -1.48
C LEU A 124 2.42 -21.69 -2.14
N LEU A 125 2.44 -21.82 -3.47
CA LEU A 125 1.46 -22.63 -4.17
C LEU A 125 1.53 -24.10 -3.77
N LEU A 126 2.72 -24.67 -3.61
CA LEU A 126 2.87 -26.06 -3.14
C LEU A 126 2.38 -26.26 -1.70
N ARG A 127 2.49 -25.24 -0.85
CA ARG A 127 1.93 -25.25 0.51
C ARG A 127 0.39 -25.27 0.49
N LEU A 128 -0.22 -24.54 -0.44
CA LEU A 128 -1.68 -24.38 -0.55
C LEU A 128 -2.35 -25.49 -1.38
N GLN A 129 -1.63 -26.00 -2.38
CA GLN A 129 -2.08 -26.99 -3.35
C GLN A 129 -0.94 -28.00 -3.60
N PRO A 130 -1.01 -29.21 -3.02
CA PRO A 130 0.07 -30.19 -3.15
C PRO A 130 0.20 -30.82 -4.55
N ASP A 131 -0.78 -30.68 -5.46
CA ASP A 131 -0.64 -31.13 -6.85
C ASP A 131 0.36 -30.25 -7.62
N ALA A 132 1.61 -30.70 -7.70
CA ALA A 132 2.68 -30.03 -8.44
C ALA A 132 2.37 -29.81 -9.93
N ALA A 133 1.55 -30.66 -10.57
CA ALA A 133 1.17 -30.47 -11.96
C ALA A 133 0.18 -29.30 -12.10
N GLN A 134 -0.77 -29.18 -11.17
CA GLN A 134 -1.68 -28.03 -11.10
C GLN A 134 -0.92 -26.73 -10.81
N VAL A 135 0.01 -26.76 -9.84
CA VAL A 135 0.87 -25.60 -9.52
C VAL A 135 1.65 -25.13 -10.74
N ARG A 136 2.31 -26.04 -11.47
CA ARG A 136 3.05 -25.69 -12.69
C ARG A 136 2.16 -25.08 -13.77
N ARG A 137 0.94 -25.62 -13.96
CA ARG A 137 -0.02 -25.06 -14.94
C ARG A 137 -0.48 -23.66 -14.54
N ALA A 138 -0.85 -23.46 -13.27
CA ALA A 138 -1.26 -22.16 -12.76
C ALA A 138 -0.12 -21.12 -12.89
N TRP A 139 1.11 -21.48 -12.52
CA TRP A 139 2.25 -20.58 -12.70
C TRP A 139 2.50 -20.25 -14.17
N ALA A 140 2.51 -21.25 -15.06
CA ALA A 140 2.70 -21.03 -16.49
C ALA A 140 1.66 -20.06 -17.08
N GLN A 141 0.42 -20.10 -16.59
CA GLN A 141 -0.65 -19.19 -17.01
C GLN A 141 -0.43 -17.74 -16.56
N HIS A 142 0.08 -17.52 -15.34
CA HIS A 142 0.16 -16.18 -14.72
C HIS A 142 1.57 -15.58 -14.74
N ARG A 143 2.58 -16.32 -15.20
CA ARG A 143 3.98 -15.87 -15.23
C ARG A 143 4.17 -14.54 -15.94
N SER A 144 3.49 -14.33 -17.07
CA SER A 144 3.58 -13.07 -17.82
C SER A 144 3.00 -11.88 -17.07
N ASP A 145 1.99 -12.10 -16.24
CA ASP A 145 1.37 -11.03 -15.44
C ASP A 145 2.27 -10.62 -14.28
N ALA A 146 2.98 -11.58 -13.67
CA ALA A 146 3.95 -11.30 -12.62
C ALA A 146 5.16 -10.46 -13.10
N LEU A 147 5.51 -10.58 -14.38
CA LEU A 147 6.67 -9.91 -14.99
C LEU A 147 6.28 -8.65 -15.77
N ARG A 148 5.00 -8.31 -15.80
CA ARG A 148 4.52 -7.14 -16.55
C ARG A 148 5.06 -5.87 -15.88
N PRO A 149 5.68 -4.95 -16.65
CA PRO A 149 6.06 -3.65 -16.12
C PRO A 149 4.85 -2.93 -15.54
N TRP A 150 5.02 -2.28 -14.40
CA TRP A 150 3.98 -1.48 -13.79
C TRP A 150 3.56 -0.37 -14.76
N ARG A 151 2.25 -0.13 -14.87
CA ARG A 151 1.71 1.00 -15.63
C ARG A 151 0.65 1.70 -14.79
N PRO A 152 0.63 3.04 -14.80
CA PRO A 152 -0.41 3.77 -14.09
C PRO A 152 -1.77 3.44 -14.70
N ALA A 153 -2.75 3.13 -13.85
CA ALA A 153 -4.10 2.80 -14.29
C ALA A 153 -4.81 4.00 -14.94
N THR A 154 -4.40 5.22 -14.60
CA THR A 154 -4.98 6.47 -15.11
C THR A 154 -3.87 7.43 -15.51
N ALA A 155 -4.03 8.03 -16.69
CA ALA A 155 -3.18 9.14 -17.10
C ALA A 155 -3.43 10.35 -16.17
N PRO A 156 -2.40 11.17 -15.87
CA PRO A 156 -2.61 12.40 -15.14
C PRO A 156 -3.66 13.27 -15.86
N PRO A 157 -4.59 13.90 -15.13
CA PRO A 157 -5.57 14.79 -15.75
C PRO A 157 -4.87 15.91 -16.53
N PRO A 158 -5.42 16.35 -17.68
CA PRO A 158 -4.89 17.49 -18.42
C PRO A 158 -4.88 18.74 -17.54
N ALA A 159 -4.05 19.73 -17.89
CA ALA A 159 -4.03 21.02 -17.19
C ALA A 159 -5.45 21.59 -17.18
N ALA A 160 -6.04 21.69 -15.99
CA ALA A 160 -7.39 22.19 -15.79
C ALA A 160 -7.32 23.51 -15.02
N ALA A 161 -8.38 24.32 -15.13
CA ALA A 161 -8.51 25.53 -14.33
C ALA A 161 -8.66 25.14 -12.85
N GLY A 162 -7.71 25.54 -12.00
CA GLY A 162 -7.70 25.19 -10.58
C GLY A 162 -6.28 25.03 -10.05
N ARG A 163 -6.15 24.94 -8.72
CA ARG A 163 -4.87 24.73 -8.06
C ARG A 163 -4.43 23.29 -8.26
N ARG A 164 -3.30 23.04 -8.92
CA ARG A 164 -2.76 21.71 -9.12
C ARG A 164 -1.90 21.30 -7.93
N VAL A 165 -2.37 20.30 -7.18
CA VAL A 165 -1.66 19.78 -6.01
C VAL A 165 -1.19 18.36 -6.29
N ALA A 166 0.10 18.11 -6.09
CA ALA A 166 0.65 16.78 -6.23
C ALA A 166 0.53 16.01 -4.91
N LEU A 167 -0.04 14.81 -4.96
CA LEU A 167 -0.17 13.92 -3.81
C LEU A 167 1.04 12.98 -3.73
N ALA A 168 1.75 13.00 -2.60
CA ALA A 168 2.84 12.10 -2.28
C ALA A 168 2.67 11.53 -0.86
N GLY A 169 3.30 10.39 -0.58
CA GLY A 169 3.17 9.70 0.71
C GLY A 169 3.54 8.24 0.56
N ALA A 170 3.58 7.51 1.68
CA ALA A 170 3.92 6.10 1.65
C ALA A 170 3.05 5.31 0.64
N PRO A 171 3.58 4.28 -0.04
CA PRO A 171 2.86 3.49 -1.04
C PRO A 171 1.47 3.00 -0.64
N TRP A 172 1.29 2.68 0.64
CA TRP A 172 0.01 2.22 1.19
C TRP A 172 -1.00 3.36 1.42
N TRP A 173 -0.57 4.62 1.47
CA TRP A 173 -1.44 5.80 1.47
C TRP A 173 -1.68 6.36 0.08
N CYS A 174 -0.68 6.31 -0.81
CA CYS A 174 -0.82 6.80 -2.18
C CYS A 174 -1.46 5.75 -3.09
N GLN A 175 -2.73 5.44 -2.85
CA GLN A 175 -3.52 4.53 -3.69
C GLN A 175 -4.50 5.32 -4.59
N PRO A 176 -4.76 4.87 -5.83
CA PRO A 176 -5.73 5.49 -6.74
C PRO A 176 -7.10 5.75 -6.10
N ARG A 177 -7.56 4.86 -5.23
CA ARG A 177 -8.87 4.97 -4.56
C ARG A 177 -8.91 6.03 -3.45
N LEU A 178 -7.75 6.33 -2.84
CA LEU A 178 -7.66 7.33 -1.78
C LEU A 178 -7.56 8.76 -2.34
N ALA A 179 -6.99 8.92 -3.53
CA ALA A 179 -6.75 10.24 -4.11
C ALA A 179 -8.02 11.10 -4.27
N PRO A 180 -9.18 10.58 -4.74
CA PRO A 180 -10.42 11.35 -4.79
C PRO A 180 -10.86 11.87 -3.42
N ALA A 181 -10.77 11.04 -2.37
CA ALA A 181 -11.18 11.41 -1.01
C ALA A 181 -10.28 12.49 -0.38
N LEU A 182 -9.05 12.62 -0.87
CA LEU A 182 -8.10 13.64 -0.42
C LEU A 182 -8.15 14.94 -1.23
N THR A 183 -9.02 15.03 -2.25
CA THR A 183 -9.17 16.21 -3.10
C THR A 183 -9.99 17.28 -2.39
N ARG A 184 -9.46 18.51 -2.29
CA ARG A 184 -10.21 19.64 -1.71
C ARG A 184 -10.91 20.45 -2.82
N PRO A 185 -11.97 21.21 -2.49
CA PRO A 185 -12.65 22.06 -3.47
C PRO A 185 -11.68 23.01 -4.21
N GLY A 186 -11.79 23.05 -5.54
CA GLY A 186 -10.94 23.89 -6.41
C GLY A 186 -9.54 23.32 -6.71
N GLU A 187 -9.23 22.11 -6.22
CA GLU A 187 -7.96 21.44 -6.50
C GLU A 187 -8.08 20.40 -7.62
N VAL A 188 -6.96 20.24 -8.34
CA VAL A 188 -6.75 19.14 -9.28
C VAL A 188 -5.60 18.31 -8.77
N LEU A 189 -5.89 17.10 -8.28
CA LEU A 189 -4.85 16.22 -7.74
C LEU A 189 -4.13 15.44 -8.86
N VAL A 190 -2.80 15.39 -8.75
CA VAL A 190 -1.94 14.47 -9.51
C VAL A 190 -1.17 13.61 -8.53
N GLY A 191 -1.30 12.30 -8.61
CA GLY A 191 -0.81 11.38 -7.57
C GLY A 191 0.50 10.69 -7.90
N GLN A 192 1.29 10.39 -6.87
CA GLN A 192 2.43 9.45 -6.94
C GLN A 192 2.06 8.13 -7.61
N HIS A 193 0.85 7.60 -7.35
CA HIS A 193 0.31 6.38 -7.95
C HIS A 193 0.12 6.43 -9.47
N GLN A 194 0.32 7.59 -10.10
CA GLN A 194 0.24 7.78 -11.56
C GLN A 194 1.63 7.74 -12.23
N LEU A 195 2.69 7.54 -11.45
CA LEU A 195 4.08 7.53 -11.91
C LEU A 195 4.73 6.18 -11.61
N ASP A 196 5.68 5.78 -12.46
CA ASP A 196 6.40 4.52 -12.30
C ASP A 196 7.21 4.52 -10.98
N PRO A 197 6.94 3.60 -10.04
CA PRO A 197 7.70 3.48 -8.80
C PRO A 197 9.21 3.37 -9.02
N ALA A 198 9.67 2.69 -10.08
CA ALA A 198 11.09 2.53 -10.37
C ALA A 198 11.75 3.88 -10.71
N ASP A 199 11.07 4.70 -11.50
CA ASP A 199 11.53 6.06 -11.84
C ASP A 199 11.59 6.95 -10.61
N LEU A 200 10.60 6.85 -9.73
CA LEU A 200 10.55 7.59 -8.49
C LEU A 200 11.68 7.17 -7.55
N ARG A 201 11.91 5.87 -7.37
CA ARG A 201 13.03 5.35 -6.57
C ARG A 201 14.37 5.82 -7.11
N ALA A 202 14.58 5.76 -8.43
CA ALA A 202 15.80 6.26 -9.05
C ALA A 202 15.98 7.76 -8.76
N GLU A 203 14.92 8.54 -8.85
CA GLU A 203 14.92 9.97 -8.55
C GLU A 203 15.23 10.28 -7.07
N GLY A 204 14.67 9.50 -6.13
CA GLY A 204 14.99 9.62 -4.70
C GLY A 204 16.44 9.24 -4.40
N ARG A 205 16.94 8.16 -5.01
CA ARG A 205 18.32 7.69 -4.84
C ARG A 205 19.37 8.65 -5.41
N ARG A 206 19.01 9.49 -6.40
CA ARG A 206 19.87 10.60 -6.86
C ARG A 206 20.09 11.67 -5.79
N TRP A 207 19.13 11.85 -4.88
CA TRP A 207 19.29 12.75 -3.74
C TRP A 207 20.03 12.06 -2.59
N ARG A 208 19.68 10.80 -2.30
CA ARG A 208 20.29 10.05 -1.21
C ARG A 208 20.33 8.54 -1.52
N ALA A 209 21.53 7.99 -1.69
CA ALA A 209 21.71 6.64 -2.25
C ALA A 209 21.29 5.48 -1.31
N ASP A 210 21.36 5.68 0.01
CA ASP A 210 21.10 4.70 1.08
C ASP A 210 19.61 4.55 1.44
N LEU A 211 18.71 5.17 0.69
CA LEU A 211 17.26 5.03 0.91
C LEU A 211 16.81 3.59 0.61
N ASN A 212 15.88 3.06 1.39
CA ASN A 212 15.12 1.87 0.98
C ASN A 212 14.11 2.26 -0.12
N ASP A 213 13.48 1.26 -0.73
CA ASP A 213 12.59 1.48 -1.88
C ASP A 213 11.36 2.33 -1.54
N VAL A 214 10.78 2.16 -0.35
CA VAL A 214 9.64 2.98 0.11
C VAL A 214 10.07 4.44 0.23
N ASP A 215 11.14 4.70 0.98
CA ASP A 215 11.61 6.06 1.23
C ASP A 215 12.10 6.75 -0.05
N ALA A 216 12.80 6.00 -0.91
CA ALA A 216 13.26 6.49 -2.21
C ALA A 216 12.08 6.86 -3.12
N GLU A 217 11.01 6.06 -3.12
CA GLU A 217 9.83 6.33 -3.94
C GLU A 217 9.12 7.62 -3.49
N VAL A 218 8.85 7.77 -2.19
CA VAL A 218 8.17 8.95 -1.64
C VAL A 218 9.00 10.22 -1.86
N LEU A 219 10.29 10.19 -1.49
CA LEU A 219 11.14 11.37 -1.62
C LEU A 219 11.46 11.68 -3.08
N GLY A 220 11.53 10.67 -3.95
CA GLY A 220 11.58 10.84 -5.39
C GLY A 220 10.34 11.52 -5.96
N ALA A 221 9.14 11.12 -5.50
CA ALA A 221 7.89 11.78 -5.88
C ALA A 221 7.87 13.25 -5.44
N VAL A 222 8.20 13.53 -4.18
CA VAL A 222 8.31 14.92 -3.67
C VAL A 222 9.29 15.73 -4.51
N ARG A 223 10.50 15.20 -4.76
CA ARG A 223 11.53 15.89 -5.55
C ARG A 223 11.07 16.16 -6.99
N ARG A 224 10.40 15.19 -7.60
CA ARG A 224 9.91 15.29 -8.98
C ARG A 224 8.80 16.32 -9.09
N PHE A 225 7.81 16.28 -8.20
CA PHE A 225 6.68 17.20 -8.20
C PHE A 225 7.08 18.62 -7.82
N ALA A 226 7.97 18.81 -6.84
CA ALA A 226 8.41 20.14 -6.43
C ALA A 226 9.15 20.93 -7.53
N ARG A 227 9.68 20.24 -8.55
CA ARG A 227 10.33 20.89 -9.72
C ARG A 227 9.39 21.12 -10.89
N ARG A 228 8.14 20.65 -10.84
CA ARG A 228 7.18 20.83 -11.94
C ARG A 228 6.57 22.22 -11.87
N ALA A 229 6.71 22.98 -12.95
CA ALA A 229 6.14 24.32 -13.06
C ALA A 229 4.60 24.33 -13.05
N ASP A 230 3.97 23.21 -13.44
CA ASP A 230 2.51 23.08 -13.42
C ASP A 230 1.96 22.64 -12.05
N VAL A 231 2.80 22.35 -11.06
CA VAL A 231 2.38 21.93 -9.72
C VAL A 231 2.55 23.10 -8.75
N ASP A 232 1.46 23.52 -8.12
CA ASP A 232 1.47 24.61 -7.15
C ASP A 232 2.07 24.18 -5.81
N ALA A 233 1.70 22.99 -5.34
CA ALA A 233 2.18 22.42 -4.08
C ALA A 233 2.23 20.89 -4.11
N VAL A 234 3.03 20.31 -3.24
CA VAL A 234 3.10 18.88 -2.94
C VAL A 234 2.44 18.63 -1.60
N ARG A 235 1.29 17.96 -1.59
CA ARG A 235 0.67 17.46 -0.36
C ARG A 235 1.30 16.12 -0.01
N LEU A 236 2.11 16.11 1.06
CA LEU A 236 2.60 14.90 1.67
C LEU A 236 1.57 14.39 2.69
N VAL A 237 1.02 13.21 2.41
CA VAL A 237 0.06 12.56 3.30
C VAL A 237 0.77 11.57 4.21
N VAL A 238 0.47 11.67 5.51
CA VAL A 238 1.14 10.93 6.57
C VAL A 238 0.14 10.41 7.61
N ASP A 239 0.46 9.28 8.21
CA ASP A 239 0.00 8.88 9.53
C ASP A 239 0.72 9.74 10.59
N GLY A 240 -0.04 10.48 11.39
CA GLY A 240 0.51 11.39 12.40
C GLY A 240 1.21 10.67 13.55
N ALA A 241 0.87 9.41 13.81
CA ALA A 241 1.47 8.58 14.84
C ALA A 241 2.56 7.64 14.29
N GLY A 242 2.66 7.49 12.97
CA GLY A 242 3.59 6.57 12.29
C GLY A 242 5.05 7.04 12.34
N MET A 243 5.97 6.12 12.70
CA MET A 243 7.40 6.43 12.77
C MET A 243 8.01 6.65 11.38
N ALA A 244 7.65 5.79 10.42
CA ALA A 244 8.10 5.92 9.03
C ALA A 244 7.68 7.27 8.44
N ASP A 245 6.41 7.62 8.62
CA ASP A 245 5.82 8.83 8.06
C ASP A 245 6.34 10.11 8.73
N GLY A 246 6.54 10.09 10.05
CA GLY A 246 7.19 11.19 10.75
C GLY A 246 8.62 11.46 10.25
N TRP A 247 9.37 10.41 9.91
CA TRP A 247 10.69 10.56 9.28
C TRP A 247 10.57 11.12 7.87
N LEU A 248 9.65 10.59 7.05
CA LEU A 248 9.40 11.07 5.68
C LEU A 248 9.01 12.55 5.64
N ALA A 249 8.12 12.99 6.53
CA ALA A 249 7.71 14.40 6.64
C ALA A 249 8.89 15.33 6.88
N ARG A 250 9.77 15.00 7.84
CA ARG A 250 10.98 15.79 8.10
C ARG A 250 11.90 15.86 6.89
N ARG A 251 12.05 14.76 6.16
CA ARG A 251 12.92 14.71 4.96
C ARG A 251 12.31 15.44 3.77
N ALA A 252 11.01 15.32 3.54
CA ALA A 252 10.31 16.05 2.48
C ALA A 252 10.38 17.56 2.71
N LEU A 253 10.17 18.02 3.95
CA LEU A 253 10.34 19.44 4.31
C LEU A 253 11.78 19.92 4.12
N ALA A 254 12.78 19.13 4.52
CA ALA A 254 14.18 19.47 4.27
C ALA A 254 14.53 19.54 2.77
N LEU A 255 13.81 18.78 1.94
CA LEU A 255 14.04 18.70 0.49
C LEU A 255 13.39 19.87 -0.26
N ALA A 256 12.18 20.28 0.13
CA ALA A 256 11.37 21.23 -0.62
C ALA A 256 10.36 21.99 0.26
N ALA A 257 10.80 22.57 1.39
CA ALA A 257 9.96 23.21 2.40
C ALA A 257 8.89 24.16 1.82
N GLU A 258 9.26 25.04 0.90
CA GLU A 258 8.34 26.04 0.31
C GLU A 258 7.26 25.44 -0.60
N ARG A 259 7.42 24.17 -0.98
CA ARG A 259 6.50 23.46 -1.87
C ARG A 259 5.72 22.35 -1.18
N VAL A 260 6.10 21.95 0.04
CA VAL A 260 5.52 20.78 0.72
C VAL A 260 4.53 21.21 1.80
N GLU A 261 3.31 20.71 1.68
CA GLU A 261 2.27 20.78 2.70
C GLU A 261 2.13 19.39 3.33
N VAL A 262 2.32 19.27 4.64
CA VAL A 262 2.09 18.01 5.36
C VAL A 262 0.63 17.94 5.80
N SER A 263 -0.06 16.86 5.43
CA SER A 263 -1.45 16.60 5.83
C SER A 263 -1.52 15.25 6.53
N THR A 264 -2.04 15.23 7.77
CA THR A 264 -2.26 13.95 8.46
C THR A 264 -3.55 13.31 7.96
N LEU A 265 -3.57 11.98 7.84
CA LEU A 265 -4.76 11.24 7.41
C LEU A 265 -5.92 11.41 8.38
N ASP A 266 -5.67 11.35 9.69
CA ASP A 266 -6.72 11.52 10.70
C ASP A 266 -7.38 12.91 10.69
N SER A 267 -6.69 13.95 10.19
CA SER A 267 -7.30 15.29 10.05
C SER A 267 -7.96 15.49 8.68
N ALA A 268 -7.50 14.76 7.67
CA ALA A 268 -7.99 14.90 6.31
C ALA A 268 -9.29 14.12 6.08
N MET A 269 -9.53 13.05 6.83
CA MET A 269 -10.63 12.14 6.56
C MET A 269 -11.02 11.29 7.77
N ASP A 270 -12.30 10.99 7.88
CA ASP A 270 -12.83 10.04 8.86
C ASP A 270 -12.36 8.60 8.57
N ARG A 271 -12.16 7.79 9.61
CA ARG A 271 -11.65 6.42 9.47
C ARG A 271 -12.60 5.49 8.73
N GLU A 272 -13.91 5.70 8.83
CA GLU A 272 -14.88 4.96 8.04
C GLU A 272 -14.67 5.25 6.55
N VAL A 273 -14.53 6.52 6.18
CA VAL A 273 -14.28 6.93 4.79
C VAL A 273 -12.95 6.37 4.30
N LEU A 274 -11.92 6.36 5.15
CA LEU A 274 -10.63 5.72 4.84
C LEU A 274 -10.79 4.23 4.53
N VAL A 275 -11.46 3.48 5.41
CA VAL A 275 -11.67 2.04 5.24
C VAL A 275 -12.43 1.77 3.94
N ARG A 276 -13.52 2.53 3.68
CA ARG A 276 -14.31 2.39 2.45
C ARG A 276 -13.51 2.68 1.19
N ALA A 277 -12.56 3.62 1.24
CA ALA A 277 -11.68 3.92 0.12
C ALA A 277 -10.62 2.82 -0.10
N LEU A 278 -10.12 2.18 0.97
CA LEU A 278 -9.04 1.20 0.89
C LEU A 278 -9.55 -0.23 0.61
N VAL A 279 -10.73 -0.61 1.11
CA VAL A 279 -11.29 -1.95 0.89
C VAL A 279 -11.80 -2.12 -0.55
N PRO A 280 -11.37 -3.14 -1.29
CA PRO A 280 -11.85 -3.41 -2.65
C PRO A 280 -13.36 -3.62 -2.69
N GLY A 281 -14.02 -2.96 -3.65
CA GLY A 281 -15.48 -3.07 -3.83
C GLY A 281 -16.31 -2.24 -2.84
N GLY A 282 -15.68 -1.50 -1.92
CA GLY A 282 -16.39 -0.53 -1.09
C GLY A 282 -17.03 0.58 -1.94
N PRO A 283 -18.26 1.03 -1.64
CA PRO A 283 -18.79 2.23 -2.27
C PRO A 283 -17.86 3.39 -1.93
N LEU A 284 -17.27 4.02 -2.95
CA LEU A 284 -16.67 5.34 -2.77
C LEU A 284 -17.80 6.22 -2.26
N ALA A 285 -17.68 6.74 -1.03
CA ALA A 285 -18.63 7.69 -0.50
C ALA A 285 -18.75 8.81 -1.56
N SER A 286 -19.94 8.97 -2.11
CA SER A 286 -20.27 10.10 -2.98
C SER A 286 -19.89 11.34 -2.20
N THR A 287 -18.88 12.07 -2.66
CA THR A 287 -18.51 13.34 -2.05
C THR A 287 -19.77 14.22 -2.05
N PRO A 288 -20.20 14.79 -0.90
CA PRO A 288 -21.30 15.75 -0.86
C PRO A 288 -20.98 17.00 -1.69
#